data_AF-A0A6L9IQK6-F1
#
_entry.id   AF-A0A6L9IQK6-F1
#
_cell.length_a   1.000
_cell.length_b   1.000
_cell.length_c   1.000
_cell.angle_alpha   90.00
_cell.angle_beta   90.00
_cell.angle_gamma   90.00
#
_symmetry.space_group_name_H-M   'P 1'
#
loop_
_entity.id
_entity.type
_entity.pdbx_description
1 polymer ?
#
loop_
_entity_poly.entity_id
_entity_poly.type
_entity_poly.pdbx_seq_one_letter_code
_entity_poly.pdbx_strand_id
1 'polypeptide(L)'
;MSDRPEQETQPAPPAMSTASSPWLSGTRQRLADQLQSQLDLNLNAGWQEVIYTHDIDLLLAQTALNDEEPVVAERAARAIGRIRSQTAVREIADRQRRGQKGALRALALVRDEARSLPPAVGFRGRLYAWLANTIRRLTDDPLEGVWRYAAALLGGFIAMGMYVWVNLPSQAIFEPDRWGRTISIGLTFGVLTAVIVVAADELPQRLRGFWPFWGRLVVAGVAGALLGMLSWGAFTWFFLNFEPDWGATLVYGGLGWAAAFMIANLFKLPGWLMTITTAAALWLPLYQAIQVGTPVIYFRTPEVEVYSLLLPMAVIMAVGAHFQALLADFLALIRWGRAQWQRRRPASQSTASNDQTADQM
;
A
#
# COMPACT_ATOMS: atom_id res chain seq x y z
N MET A 1 71.29 27.59 -27.63
CA MET A 1 71.72 27.95 -26.26
C MET A 1 70.50 28.45 -25.52
N SER A 2 69.81 27.56 -24.82
CA SER A 2 68.74 27.88 -23.90
C SER A 2 68.67 26.71 -22.92
N ASP A 3 69.28 26.92 -21.76
CA ASP A 3 69.38 25.96 -20.67
C ASP A 3 68.00 25.69 -20.09
N ARG A 4 67.60 24.42 -20.08
CA ARG A 4 66.43 23.96 -19.33
C ARG A 4 66.87 23.64 -17.90
N PRO A 5 66.23 24.21 -16.87
CA PRO A 5 66.53 23.86 -15.49
C PRO A 5 66.06 22.43 -15.22
N GLU A 6 66.94 21.66 -14.58
CA GLU A 6 66.70 20.30 -14.11
C GLU A 6 65.55 20.31 -13.10
N GLN A 7 64.49 19.54 -13.39
CA GLN A 7 63.39 19.31 -12.46
C GLN A 7 63.86 18.31 -11.39
N GLU A 8 64.08 18.83 -10.19
CA GLU A 8 64.39 18.07 -8.99
C GLU A 8 63.18 17.20 -8.60
N THR A 9 63.28 15.90 -8.90
CA THR A 9 62.26 14.90 -8.59
C THR A 9 62.06 14.78 -7.08
N GLN A 10 60.98 15.39 -6.58
CA GLN A 10 60.59 15.32 -5.17
C GLN A 10 60.20 13.87 -4.81
N PRO A 11 60.77 13.27 -3.75
CA PRO A 11 60.48 11.89 -3.37
C PRO A 11 59.01 11.75 -2.95
N ALA A 12 58.36 10.71 -3.46
CA ALA A 12 56.96 10.42 -3.18
C ALA A 12 56.74 10.27 -1.66
N PRO A 13 55.71 10.93 -1.08
CA PRO A 13 55.42 10.82 0.34
C PRO A 13 55.09 9.36 0.69
N PRO A 14 55.54 8.86 1.85
CA PRO A 14 55.28 7.50 2.29
C PRO A 14 53.76 7.29 2.39
N ALA A 15 53.28 6.17 1.84
CA ALA A 15 51.88 5.76 1.91
C ALA A 15 51.47 5.62 3.38
N MET A 16 50.80 6.64 3.92
CA MET A 16 50.21 6.59 5.25
C MET A 16 49.08 5.55 5.23
N SER A 17 49.39 4.38 5.79
CA SER A 17 48.41 3.34 6.11
C SER A 17 47.31 3.95 6.97
N THR A 18 46.13 4.14 6.35
CA THR A 18 44.91 4.55 7.04
C THR A 18 44.33 3.34 7.77
N ALA A 19 45.05 2.86 8.79
CA ALA A 19 44.52 1.91 9.74
C ALA A 19 43.34 2.59 10.47
N SER A 20 42.14 2.37 9.95
CA SER A 20 40.90 2.83 10.53
C SER A 20 40.74 2.22 11.92
N SER A 21 41.03 3.02 12.94
CA SER A 21 40.96 2.57 14.33
C SER A 21 39.52 2.14 14.66
N PRO A 22 39.28 0.86 15.05
CA PRO A 22 37.95 0.34 15.38
C PRO A 22 37.30 1.04 16.58
N TRP A 23 38.03 1.87 17.32
CA TRP A 23 37.47 2.69 18.41
C TRP A 23 36.70 3.94 17.93
N LEU A 24 36.95 4.43 16.72
CA LEU A 24 36.28 5.63 16.18
C LEU A 24 34.89 5.34 15.60
N SER A 25 34.61 4.10 15.19
CA SER A 25 33.28 3.71 14.71
C SER A 25 32.27 3.64 15.86
N GLY A 26 32.68 3.10 17.01
CA GLY A 26 31.81 2.97 18.19
C GLY A 26 31.40 4.31 18.80
N THR A 27 32.30 5.30 18.88
CA THR A 27 31.97 6.64 19.39
C THR A 27 31.07 7.43 18.46
N ARG A 28 31.28 7.35 17.14
CA ARG A 28 30.39 7.98 16.15
C ARG A 28 28.98 7.40 16.21
N GLN A 29 28.86 6.09 16.37
CA GLN A 29 27.57 5.44 16.46
C GLN A 29 26.82 5.80 17.75
N ARG A 30 27.50 5.82 18.91
CA ARG A 30 26.88 6.28 20.17
C ARG A 30 26.46 7.76 20.12
N LEU A 31 27.24 8.62 19.47
CA LEU A 31 26.89 10.04 19.33
C LEU A 31 25.69 10.23 18.38
N ALA A 32 25.64 9.46 17.29
CA ALA A 32 24.49 9.43 16.39
C ALA A 32 23.23 8.92 17.12
N ASP A 33 23.35 7.83 17.88
CA ASP A 33 22.26 7.26 18.67
C ASP A 33 21.77 8.24 19.76
N GLN A 34 22.68 8.96 20.44
CA GLN A 34 22.33 9.99 21.41
C GLN A 34 21.61 11.17 20.75
N LEU A 35 22.15 11.73 19.67
CA LEU A 35 21.51 12.83 18.93
C LEU A 35 20.14 12.41 18.42
N GLN A 36 20.00 11.20 17.91
CA GLN A 36 18.74 10.66 17.43
C GLN A 36 17.74 10.48 18.57
N SER A 37 18.17 9.96 19.73
CA SER A 37 17.30 9.86 20.92
C SER A 37 16.86 11.23 21.46
N GLN A 38 17.72 12.25 21.42
CA GLN A 38 17.38 13.62 21.82
C GLN A 38 16.42 14.28 20.82
N LEU A 39 16.60 14.02 19.53
CA LEU A 39 15.67 14.46 18.48
C LEU A 39 14.30 13.74 18.63
N ASP A 40 14.28 12.44 18.90
CA ASP A 40 13.06 11.64 19.07
C ASP A 40 12.26 12.02 20.32
N LEU A 41 12.92 12.37 21.43
CA LEU A 41 12.23 12.82 22.66
C LEU A 41 11.54 14.18 22.46
N ASN A 42 12.06 15.05 21.59
CA ASN A 42 11.45 16.34 21.27
C ASN A 42 10.43 16.27 20.11
N LEU A 43 10.37 15.18 19.35
CA LEU A 43 9.37 15.00 18.27
C LEU A 43 7.94 14.78 18.79
N ASN A 44 7.76 14.57 20.09
CA ASN A 44 6.45 14.64 20.77
C ASN A 44 6.06 16.05 21.20
N ALA A 45 6.95 17.04 21.10
CA ALA A 45 6.58 18.43 21.28
C ALA A 45 5.72 18.88 20.09
N GLY A 46 4.67 19.65 20.39
CA GLY A 46 3.84 20.28 19.37
C GLY A 46 4.63 21.24 18.48
N TRP A 47 3.92 22.03 17.70
CA TRP A 47 4.54 23.11 16.92
C TRP A 47 5.30 24.07 17.82
N GLN A 48 6.56 24.36 17.49
CA GLN A 48 7.44 25.23 18.27
C GLN A 48 7.45 26.63 17.63
N GLU A 49 7.37 27.70 18.45
CA GLU A 49 7.28 29.07 17.90
C GLU A 49 8.51 29.41 17.05
N VAL A 50 9.72 29.15 17.56
CA VAL A 50 11.01 29.35 16.88
C VAL A 50 11.92 28.17 17.21
N ILE A 51 12.63 27.62 16.22
CA ILE A 51 13.51 26.46 16.41
C ILE A 51 14.98 26.83 16.35
N TYR A 52 15.37 27.61 15.34
CA TYR A 52 16.71 28.15 15.22
C TYR A 52 16.70 29.62 15.66
N THR A 53 16.62 30.52 14.68
CA THR A 53 16.37 31.94 14.87
C THR A 53 15.20 32.35 13.98
N HIS A 54 14.54 33.46 14.32
CA HIS A 54 13.42 33.97 13.54
C HIS A 54 13.78 34.14 12.06
N ASP A 55 14.96 34.68 11.77
CA ASP A 55 15.43 34.92 10.40
C ASP A 55 15.71 33.64 9.63
N ILE A 56 16.26 32.60 10.28
CA ILE A 56 16.51 31.30 9.64
C ILE A 56 15.17 30.61 9.32
N ASP A 57 14.20 30.66 10.24
CA ASP A 57 12.88 30.08 10.03
C ASP A 57 12.13 30.81 8.89
N LEU A 58 12.25 32.14 8.80
CA LEU A 58 11.73 32.94 7.69
C LEU A 58 12.45 32.65 6.37
N LEU A 59 13.77 32.50 6.38
CA LEU A 59 14.53 32.14 5.19
C LEU A 59 14.08 30.77 4.66
N LEU A 60 13.91 29.77 5.53
CA LEU A 60 13.37 28.47 5.16
C LEU A 60 11.98 28.58 4.53
N ALA A 61 11.09 29.41 5.10
CA ALA A 61 9.78 29.66 4.53
C ALA A 61 9.86 30.30 3.13
N GLN A 62 10.73 31.29 2.94
CA GLN A 62 10.96 31.94 1.64
C GLN A 62 11.51 30.95 0.61
N THR A 63 12.49 30.12 1.00
CA THR A 63 13.03 29.07 0.14
C THR A 63 11.94 28.06 -0.25
N ALA A 64 11.08 27.65 0.71
CA ALA A 64 9.96 26.75 0.45
C ALA A 64 8.90 27.33 -0.50
N LEU A 65 8.86 28.65 -0.64
CA LEU A 65 7.96 29.39 -1.53
C LEU A 65 8.58 29.70 -2.90
N ASN A 66 9.85 29.38 -3.11
CA ASN A 66 10.54 29.69 -4.36
C ASN A 66 10.22 28.63 -5.44
N ASP A 67 9.32 28.96 -6.36
CA ASP A 67 8.94 28.07 -7.46
C ASP A 67 10.03 27.96 -8.56
N GLU A 68 11.05 28.83 -8.57
CA GLU A 68 12.16 28.76 -9.54
C GLU A 68 13.06 27.53 -9.31
N GLU A 69 13.19 27.09 -8.06
CA GLU A 69 14.01 25.94 -7.66
C GLU A 69 13.16 24.87 -6.96
N PRO A 70 12.32 24.13 -7.69
CA PRO A 70 11.28 23.27 -7.10
C PRO A 70 11.84 22.16 -6.21
N VAL A 71 13.06 21.69 -6.47
CA VAL A 71 13.73 20.66 -5.66
C VAL A 71 14.19 21.24 -4.31
N VAL A 72 14.71 22.48 -4.31
CA VAL A 72 15.18 23.16 -3.09
C VAL A 72 13.98 23.60 -2.25
N ALA A 73 12.94 24.14 -2.88
CA ALA A 73 11.69 24.50 -2.22
C ALA A 73 11.02 23.29 -1.54
N GLU A 74 11.00 22.14 -2.21
CA GLU A 74 10.47 20.92 -1.61
C GLU A 74 11.28 20.46 -0.39
N ARG A 75 12.62 20.48 -0.48
CA ARG A 75 13.49 20.13 0.64
C ARG A 75 13.29 21.07 1.82
N ALA A 76 13.16 22.37 1.56
CA ALA A 76 12.88 23.37 2.59
C ALA A 76 11.52 23.14 3.26
N ALA A 77 10.46 22.91 2.47
CA ALA A 77 9.13 22.61 3.02
C ALA A 77 9.10 21.35 3.89
N ARG A 78 9.77 20.27 3.45
CA ARG A 78 9.92 19.04 4.24
C ARG A 78 10.76 19.28 5.49
N ALA A 79 11.84 20.06 5.40
CA ALA A 79 12.65 20.42 6.56
C ALA A 79 11.81 21.17 7.60
N ILE A 80 11.01 22.16 7.19
CA ILE A 80 10.07 22.89 8.06
C ILE A 80 9.10 21.93 8.76
N GLY A 81 8.54 20.96 8.03
CA GLY A 81 7.64 19.96 8.62
C GLY A 81 8.35 19.02 9.62
N ARG A 82 9.61 18.66 9.36
CA ARG A 82 10.41 17.80 10.24
C ARG A 82 10.75 18.50 11.54
N ILE A 83 11.17 19.76 11.46
CA ILE A 83 11.51 20.55 12.65
C ILE A 83 10.24 21.02 13.37
N ARG A 84 9.12 21.21 12.65
CA ARG A 84 7.84 21.76 13.16
C ARG A 84 7.91 23.23 13.60
N SER A 85 8.59 24.07 12.81
CA SER A 85 8.65 25.53 13.06
C SER A 85 7.31 26.20 12.75
N GLN A 86 6.67 26.77 13.77
CA GLN A 86 5.42 27.51 13.64
C GLN A 86 5.63 28.86 12.94
N THR A 87 6.76 29.55 13.19
CA THR A 87 7.11 30.80 12.50
C THR A 87 7.17 30.60 10.99
N ALA A 88 7.91 29.59 10.53
CA ALA A 88 8.04 29.31 9.11
C ALA A 88 6.68 28.99 8.45
N VAL A 89 5.85 28.16 9.12
CA VAL A 89 4.52 27.81 8.61
C VAL A 89 3.56 29.00 8.63
N ARG A 90 3.66 29.89 9.63
CA ARG A 90 2.86 31.12 9.69
C ARG A 90 3.17 32.02 8.49
N GLU A 91 4.44 32.21 8.15
CA GLU A 91 4.83 32.97 6.96
C GLU A 91 4.30 32.32 5.68
N ILE A 92 4.45 30.99 5.50
CA ILE A 92 3.87 30.28 4.34
C ILE A 92 2.35 30.48 4.26
N ALA A 93 1.65 30.41 5.40
CA ALA A 93 0.21 30.62 5.46
C ALA A 93 -0.18 32.07 5.15
N ASP A 94 0.59 33.06 5.61
CA ASP A 94 0.39 34.47 5.26
C ASP A 94 0.56 34.72 3.77
N ARG A 95 1.59 34.14 3.16
CA ARG A 95 1.79 34.20 1.71
C ARG A 95 0.70 33.47 0.94
N GLN A 96 0.18 32.36 1.46
CA GLN A 96 -0.99 31.66 0.91
C GLN A 96 -2.22 32.57 0.93
N ARG A 97 -2.47 33.31 2.03
CA ARG A 97 -3.58 34.28 2.13
C ARG A 97 -3.46 35.41 1.11
N ARG A 98 -2.24 35.82 0.78
CA ARG A 98 -1.93 36.82 -0.26
C ARG A 98 -1.97 36.26 -1.69
N GLY A 99 -2.28 34.97 -1.87
CA GLY A 99 -2.36 34.34 -3.19
C GLY A 99 -1.01 34.04 -3.84
N GLN A 100 0.08 33.96 -3.06
CA GLN A 100 1.39 33.60 -3.62
C GLN A 100 1.37 32.17 -4.18
N LYS A 101 1.90 32.02 -5.40
CA LYS A 101 2.13 30.71 -6.03
C LYS A 101 3.10 29.87 -5.17
N GLY A 102 2.99 28.55 -5.23
CA GLY A 102 3.82 27.63 -4.42
C GLY A 102 3.40 27.49 -2.95
N ALA A 103 2.74 28.46 -2.32
CA ALA A 103 2.41 28.43 -0.90
C ALA A 103 1.52 27.24 -0.49
N LEU A 104 0.51 26.91 -1.30
CA LEU A 104 -0.36 25.75 -1.06
C LEU A 104 0.39 24.41 -1.20
N ARG A 105 1.33 24.31 -2.15
CA ARG A 105 2.21 23.15 -2.33
C ARG A 105 3.15 23.00 -1.13
N ALA A 106 3.76 24.09 -0.68
CA ALA A 106 4.62 24.09 0.50
C ALA A 106 3.86 23.62 1.76
N LEU A 107 2.63 24.10 1.99
CA LEU A 107 1.78 23.63 3.09
C LEU A 107 1.44 22.13 3.00
N ALA A 108 1.20 21.62 1.80
CA ALA A 108 0.96 20.18 1.59
C ALA A 108 2.19 19.34 1.97
N LEU A 109 3.38 19.75 1.51
CA LEU A 109 4.65 19.09 1.83
C LEU A 109 4.99 19.16 3.34
N VAL A 110 4.80 20.32 3.97
CA VAL A 110 4.95 20.49 5.42
C VAL A 110 4.02 19.54 6.18
N ARG A 111 2.74 19.47 5.78
CA ARG A 111 1.75 18.57 6.40
C ARG A 111 2.14 17.11 6.25
N ASP A 112 2.67 16.73 5.10
CA ASP A 112 3.05 15.34 4.83
C ASP A 112 4.13 14.85 5.81
N GLU A 113 5.11 15.71 6.11
CA GLU A 113 6.17 15.40 7.07
C GLU A 113 5.67 15.49 8.53
N ALA A 114 4.91 16.54 8.88
CA ALA A 114 4.48 16.82 10.26
C ALA A 114 3.19 16.09 10.71
N ARG A 115 2.50 15.38 9.81
CA ARG A 115 1.17 14.72 9.96
C ARG A 115 -0.01 15.65 10.24
N SER A 116 0.22 16.83 10.80
CA SER A 116 -0.78 17.87 11.06
C SER A 116 -0.23 19.25 10.66
N LEU A 117 -1.05 20.30 10.72
CA LEU A 117 -0.61 21.70 10.53
C LEU A 117 -0.99 22.52 11.77
N PRO A 118 -0.25 23.59 12.11
CA PRO A 118 -0.52 24.37 13.31
C PRO A 118 -1.84 25.15 13.20
N PRO A 119 -2.39 25.59 14.34
CA PRO A 119 -3.55 26.47 14.42
C PRO A 119 -3.47 27.71 13.50
N ALA A 120 -2.27 28.23 13.25
CA ALA A 120 -2.02 29.40 12.41
C ALA A 120 -2.46 29.23 10.94
N VAL A 121 -2.49 28.00 10.42
CA VAL A 121 -2.98 27.74 9.05
C VAL A 121 -4.51 27.69 9.07
N GLY A 122 -5.15 28.53 8.25
CA GLY A 122 -6.61 28.55 8.11
C GLY A 122 -7.18 27.23 7.57
N PHE A 123 -8.48 27.00 7.80
CA PHE A 123 -9.17 25.77 7.41
C PHE A 123 -8.99 25.40 5.93
N ARG A 124 -9.12 26.37 5.01
CA ARG A 124 -8.95 26.15 3.56
C ARG A 124 -7.56 25.60 3.21
N GLY A 125 -6.50 26.16 3.80
CA GLY A 125 -5.13 25.68 3.60
C GLY A 125 -4.93 24.26 4.15
N ARG A 126 -5.52 23.95 5.30
CA ARG A 126 -5.46 22.59 5.88
C ARG A 126 -6.20 21.56 5.06
N LEU A 127 -7.39 21.91 4.54
CA LEU A 127 -8.20 21.05 3.69
C LEU A 127 -7.49 20.80 2.36
N TYR A 128 -6.95 21.84 1.72
CA TYR A 128 -6.16 21.69 0.51
C TYR A 128 -4.94 20.79 0.73
N ALA A 129 -4.15 21.06 1.77
CA ALA A 129 -2.99 20.23 2.10
C ALA A 129 -3.39 18.77 2.37
N TRP A 130 -4.55 18.56 3.00
CA TRP A 130 -5.08 17.22 3.22
C TRP A 130 -5.49 16.53 1.92
N LEU A 131 -6.21 17.21 1.03
CA LEU A 131 -6.65 16.69 -0.26
C LEU A 131 -5.47 16.41 -1.19
N ALA A 132 -4.52 17.34 -1.30
CA ALA A 132 -3.34 17.20 -2.13
C ALA A 132 -2.51 15.98 -1.72
N ASN A 133 -2.28 15.79 -0.41
CA ASN A 133 -1.57 14.61 0.10
C ASN A 133 -2.38 13.32 -0.05
N THR A 134 -3.71 13.39 0.08
CA THR A 134 -4.59 12.24 -0.21
C THR A 134 -4.42 11.81 -1.66
N ILE A 135 -4.59 12.73 -2.62
CA ILE A 135 -4.47 12.45 -4.05
C ILE A 135 -3.09 11.90 -4.37
N ARG A 136 -2.02 12.56 -3.91
CA ARG A 136 -0.65 12.10 -4.16
C ARG A 136 -0.45 10.65 -3.70
N ARG A 137 -0.84 10.31 -2.47
CA ARG A 137 -0.72 8.94 -1.94
C ARG A 137 -1.57 7.92 -2.69
N LEU A 138 -2.70 8.33 -3.25
CA LEU A 138 -3.51 7.47 -4.10
C LEU A 138 -2.88 7.24 -5.48
N THR A 139 -2.08 8.18 -5.96
CA THR A 139 -1.39 8.12 -7.26
C THR A 139 0.06 7.63 -7.19
N ASP A 140 0.66 7.56 -6.00
CA ASP A 140 1.98 6.98 -5.79
C ASP A 140 1.97 5.50 -6.26
N ASP A 141 3.06 4.95 -6.78
CA ASP A 141 3.16 3.53 -7.22
C ASP A 141 1.95 3.00 -8.02
N PRO A 142 1.59 3.63 -9.16
CA PRO A 142 0.37 3.30 -9.91
C PRO A 142 0.38 1.86 -10.47
N LEU A 143 1.56 1.32 -10.76
CA LEU A 143 1.70 -0.04 -11.27
C LEU A 143 1.25 -1.11 -10.27
N GLU A 144 1.46 -0.87 -8.97
CA GLU A 144 0.98 -1.78 -7.92
C GLU A 144 -0.56 -1.85 -7.94
N GLY A 145 -1.21 -0.69 -8.03
CA GLY A 145 -2.67 -0.59 -8.15
C GLY A 145 -3.22 -1.26 -9.41
N VAL A 146 -2.56 -1.09 -10.56
CA VAL A 146 -2.94 -1.76 -11.81
C VAL A 146 -2.86 -3.29 -11.68
N TRP A 147 -1.78 -3.81 -11.10
CA TRP A 147 -1.64 -5.26 -10.91
C TRP A 147 -2.64 -5.82 -9.90
N ARG A 148 -2.96 -5.06 -8.85
CA ARG A 148 -4.00 -5.45 -7.89
C ARG A 148 -5.37 -5.50 -8.53
N TYR A 149 -5.70 -4.48 -9.34
CA TYR A 149 -6.94 -4.45 -10.13
C TYR A 149 -7.00 -5.65 -11.09
N ALA A 150 -5.93 -5.91 -11.86
CA ALA A 150 -5.88 -7.01 -12.81
C ALA A 150 -6.04 -8.38 -12.14
N ALA A 151 -5.39 -8.60 -11.00
CA ALA A 151 -5.50 -9.84 -10.24
C ALA A 151 -6.91 -10.05 -9.66
N ALA A 152 -7.50 -8.99 -9.10
CA ALA A 152 -8.88 -9.03 -8.61
C ALA A 152 -9.89 -9.27 -9.74
N LEU A 153 -9.67 -8.65 -10.90
CA LEU A 153 -10.48 -8.86 -12.10
C LEU A 153 -10.43 -10.31 -12.53
N LEU A 154 -9.22 -10.88 -12.64
CA LEU A 154 -9.05 -12.27 -13.03
C LEU A 154 -9.66 -13.24 -12.02
N GLY A 155 -9.51 -12.97 -10.72
CA GLY A 155 -10.14 -13.74 -9.64
C GLY A 155 -11.66 -13.73 -9.75
N GLY A 156 -12.28 -12.55 -9.86
CA GLY A 156 -13.73 -12.42 -10.04
C GLY A 156 -14.23 -13.05 -11.35
N PHE A 157 -13.47 -12.89 -12.44
CA PHE A 157 -13.76 -13.49 -13.74
C PHE A 157 -13.80 -15.01 -13.68
N ILE A 158 -12.74 -15.64 -13.15
CA ILE A 158 -12.64 -17.09 -13.06
C ILE A 158 -13.71 -17.63 -12.12
N ALA A 159 -13.86 -17.01 -10.94
CA ALA A 159 -14.82 -17.46 -9.93
C ALA A 159 -16.25 -17.45 -10.49
N MET A 160 -16.68 -16.33 -11.06
CA MET A 160 -18.04 -16.20 -11.56
C MET A 160 -18.25 -16.93 -12.88
N GLY A 161 -17.25 -16.93 -13.75
CA GLY A 161 -17.27 -17.69 -15.00
C GLY A 161 -17.43 -19.19 -14.72
N MET A 162 -16.69 -19.74 -13.75
CA MET A 162 -16.82 -21.13 -13.32
C MET A 162 -18.22 -21.43 -12.78
N TYR A 163 -18.75 -20.57 -11.92
CA TYR A 163 -20.11 -20.73 -11.39
C TYR A 163 -21.16 -20.77 -12.51
N VAL A 164 -21.15 -19.80 -13.42
CA VAL A 164 -22.07 -19.74 -14.56
C VAL A 164 -21.89 -20.95 -15.48
N TRP A 165 -20.65 -21.31 -15.76
CA TRP A 165 -20.34 -22.45 -16.60
C TRP A 165 -20.96 -23.72 -16.06
N VAL A 166 -20.82 -24.00 -14.76
CA VAL A 166 -21.36 -25.21 -14.13
C VAL A 166 -22.90 -25.15 -14.01
N ASN A 167 -23.47 -23.98 -13.70
CA ASN A 167 -24.90 -23.86 -13.42
C ASN A 167 -25.81 -23.67 -14.64
N LEU A 168 -25.28 -23.40 -15.84
CA LEU A 168 -26.09 -23.31 -17.05
C LEU A 168 -26.61 -24.70 -17.51
N PRO A 169 -27.92 -24.88 -17.74
CA PRO A 169 -28.56 -26.19 -18.02
C PRO A 169 -28.34 -26.75 -19.43
N SER A 170 -27.46 -26.17 -20.22
CA SER A 170 -27.13 -26.64 -21.58
C SER A 170 -26.44 -28.02 -21.55
N GLN A 171 -26.98 -28.97 -22.34
CA GLN A 171 -26.46 -30.35 -22.46
C GLN A 171 -25.17 -30.42 -23.30
N ALA A 172 -24.83 -29.39 -24.08
CA ALA A 172 -23.66 -29.38 -24.93
C ALA A 172 -22.54 -28.50 -24.34
N ILE A 173 -21.40 -29.11 -24.04
CA ILE A 173 -20.19 -28.42 -23.54
C ILE A 173 -19.70 -27.33 -24.52
N PHE A 174 -19.96 -27.52 -25.82
CA PHE A 174 -19.48 -26.64 -26.89
C PHE A 174 -20.55 -25.72 -27.46
N GLU A 175 -21.66 -25.50 -26.75
CA GLU A 175 -22.69 -24.57 -27.21
C GLU A 175 -22.16 -23.13 -27.15
N PRO A 176 -22.16 -22.36 -28.27
CA PRO A 176 -21.64 -21.00 -28.30
C PRO A 176 -22.29 -20.07 -27.29
N ASP A 177 -23.59 -20.27 -26.99
CA ASP A 177 -24.33 -19.48 -25.99
C ASP A 177 -23.76 -19.65 -24.57
N ARG A 178 -23.34 -20.86 -24.19
CA ARG A 178 -22.73 -21.13 -22.87
C ARG A 178 -21.42 -20.36 -22.72
N TRP A 179 -20.55 -20.41 -23.73
CA TRP A 179 -19.29 -19.66 -23.75
C TRP A 179 -19.54 -18.16 -23.70
N GLY A 180 -20.47 -17.65 -24.52
CA GLY A 180 -20.82 -16.24 -24.56
C GLY A 180 -21.30 -15.73 -23.19
N ARG A 181 -22.20 -16.46 -22.52
CA ARG A 181 -22.70 -16.13 -21.18
C ARG A 181 -21.62 -16.23 -20.12
N THR A 182 -20.83 -17.31 -20.10
CA THR A 182 -19.74 -17.48 -19.13
C THR A 182 -18.71 -16.36 -19.21
N ILE A 183 -18.26 -16.02 -20.43
CA ILE A 183 -17.27 -14.96 -20.63
C ILE A 183 -17.85 -13.60 -20.26
N SER A 184 -19.05 -13.27 -20.74
CA SER A 184 -19.67 -11.95 -20.50
C SER A 184 -20.02 -11.73 -19.03
N ILE A 185 -20.65 -12.70 -18.37
CA ILE A 185 -21.01 -12.61 -16.94
C ILE A 185 -19.75 -12.61 -16.09
N GLY A 186 -18.81 -13.52 -16.38
CA GLY A 186 -17.52 -13.57 -15.70
C GLY A 186 -16.81 -12.22 -15.79
N LEU A 187 -16.71 -11.63 -16.98
CA LEU A 187 -15.95 -10.38 -17.19
C LEU A 187 -16.62 -9.21 -16.48
N THR A 188 -17.95 -9.11 -16.58
CA THR A 188 -18.72 -8.07 -15.90
C THR A 188 -18.52 -8.15 -14.39
N PHE A 189 -18.66 -9.34 -13.81
CA PHE A 189 -18.48 -9.54 -12.37
C PHE A 189 -17.02 -9.36 -11.93
N GLY A 190 -16.06 -9.75 -12.77
CA GLY A 190 -14.63 -9.51 -12.58
C GLY A 190 -14.29 -8.02 -12.49
N VAL A 191 -14.80 -7.21 -13.42
CA VAL A 191 -14.63 -5.74 -13.39
C VAL A 191 -15.20 -5.15 -12.10
N LEU A 192 -16.43 -5.55 -11.73
CA LEU A 192 -17.05 -5.07 -10.49
C LEU A 192 -16.24 -5.48 -9.25
N THR A 193 -15.77 -6.72 -9.20
CA THR A 193 -14.88 -7.22 -8.15
C THR A 193 -13.58 -6.41 -8.05
N ALA A 194 -12.96 -6.09 -9.18
CA ALA A 194 -11.75 -5.29 -9.21
C ALA A 194 -11.97 -3.85 -8.71
N VAL A 195 -13.09 -3.23 -9.09
CA VAL A 195 -13.50 -1.91 -8.59
C VAL A 195 -13.75 -1.96 -7.07
N ILE A 196 -14.43 -2.99 -6.57
CA ILE A 196 -14.62 -3.20 -5.12
C ILE A 196 -13.26 -3.27 -4.42
N VAL A 197 -12.34 -4.13 -4.87
CA VAL A 197 -11.03 -4.32 -4.24
C VAL A 197 -10.23 -3.01 -4.22
N VAL A 198 -10.23 -2.26 -5.32
CA VAL A 198 -9.53 -0.97 -5.35
C VAL A 198 -10.18 0.02 -4.39
N ALA A 199 -11.49 0.20 -4.46
CA ALA A 199 -12.18 1.22 -3.68
C ALA A 199 -12.22 0.92 -2.17
N ALA A 200 -12.50 -0.33 -1.81
CA ALA A 200 -12.73 -0.75 -0.43
C ALA A 200 -11.44 -1.22 0.29
N ASP A 201 -10.40 -1.59 -0.44
CA ASP A 201 -9.17 -2.12 0.15
C ASP A 201 -7.93 -1.30 -0.20
N GLU A 202 -7.65 -1.10 -1.49
CA GLU A 202 -6.44 -0.40 -1.94
C GLU A 202 -6.43 1.08 -1.49
N LEU A 203 -7.53 1.82 -1.68
CA LEU A 203 -7.59 3.23 -1.27
C LEU A 203 -7.36 3.39 0.25
N PRO A 204 -8.06 2.66 1.15
CA PRO A 204 -7.78 2.73 2.57
C PRO A 204 -6.36 2.28 2.95
N GLN A 205 -5.81 1.26 2.30
CA GLN A 205 -4.45 0.77 2.58
C GLN A 205 -3.38 1.80 2.20
N ARG A 206 -3.50 2.46 1.04
CA ARG A 206 -2.58 3.54 0.61
C ARG A 206 -2.61 4.76 1.53
N LEU A 207 -3.76 5.00 2.17
CA LEU A 207 -3.94 6.09 3.12
C LEU A 207 -3.54 5.71 4.56
N ARG A 208 -2.95 4.53 4.77
CA ARG A 208 -2.47 4.08 6.08
C ARG A 208 -1.40 5.03 6.63
N GLY A 209 -1.57 5.44 7.88
CA GLY A 209 -0.69 6.39 8.56
C GLY A 209 -0.98 7.87 8.27
N PHE A 210 -1.74 8.16 7.20
CA PHE A 210 -2.22 9.51 6.91
C PHE A 210 -3.66 9.73 7.38
N TRP A 211 -4.57 8.82 7.06
CA TRP A 211 -5.95 8.84 7.56
C TRP A 211 -6.04 8.20 8.94
N PRO A 212 -6.94 8.71 9.81
CA PRO A 212 -7.24 8.03 11.06
C PRO A 212 -7.85 6.65 10.75
N PHE A 213 -7.60 5.68 11.62
CA PHE A 213 -8.04 4.30 11.39
C PHE A 213 -9.55 4.20 11.18
N TRP A 214 -10.36 4.99 11.90
CA TRP A 214 -11.82 5.00 11.75
C TRP A 214 -12.25 5.49 10.37
N GLY A 215 -11.58 6.52 9.81
CA GLY A 215 -11.90 7.03 8.48
C GLY A 215 -11.64 5.99 7.39
N ARG A 216 -10.57 5.21 7.55
CA ARG A 216 -10.25 4.07 6.67
C ARG A 216 -11.31 2.97 6.78
N LEU A 217 -11.75 2.63 8.00
CA LEU A 217 -12.81 1.63 8.21
C LEU A 217 -14.15 2.07 7.62
N VAL A 218 -14.51 3.35 7.75
CA VAL A 218 -15.75 3.89 7.16
C VAL A 218 -15.69 3.79 5.64
N VAL A 219 -14.59 4.21 5.00
CA VAL A 219 -14.45 4.11 3.55
C VAL A 219 -14.47 2.64 3.09
N ALA A 220 -13.71 1.76 3.74
CA ALA A 220 -13.68 0.33 3.42
C ALA A 220 -15.07 -0.30 3.55
N GLY A 221 -15.77 -0.03 4.65
CA GLY A 221 -17.10 -0.57 4.93
C GLY A 221 -18.16 -0.04 3.96
N VAL A 222 -18.22 1.28 3.75
CA VAL A 222 -19.21 1.90 2.86
C VAL A 222 -18.97 1.51 1.40
N ALA A 223 -17.72 1.61 0.92
CA ALA A 223 -17.39 1.22 -0.45
C ALA A 223 -17.63 -0.28 -0.68
N GLY A 224 -17.18 -1.13 0.25
CA GLY A 224 -17.39 -2.57 0.18
C GLY A 224 -18.87 -2.95 0.18
N ALA A 225 -19.68 -2.33 1.05
CA ALA A 225 -21.11 -2.61 1.13
C ALA A 225 -21.86 -2.16 -0.13
N LEU A 226 -21.68 -0.90 -0.56
CA LEU A 226 -22.41 -0.34 -1.69
C LEU A 226 -22.00 -1.00 -3.01
N LEU A 227 -20.70 -1.18 -3.26
CA LEU A 227 -20.23 -1.82 -4.49
C LEU A 227 -20.50 -3.32 -4.49
N GLY A 228 -20.44 -3.98 -3.33
CA GLY A 228 -20.85 -5.37 -3.16
C GLY A 228 -22.34 -5.57 -3.48
N MET A 229 -23.21 -4.75 -2.87
CA MET A 229 -24.65 -4.72 -3.16
C MET A 229 -24.91 -4.47 -4.65
N LEU A 230 -24.24 -3.49 -5.25
CA LEU A 230 -24.37 -3.20 -6.67
C LEU A 230 -23.96 -4.39 -7.54
N SER A 231 -22.89 -5.10 -7.18
CA SER A 231 -22.38 -6.24 -7.93
C SER A 231 -23.37 -7.41 -7.95
N TRP A 232 -23.92 -7.74 -6.79
CA TRP A 232 -24.92 -8.79 -6.66
C TRP A 232 -26.29 -8.40 -7.22
N GLY A 233 -26.69 -7.14 -7.06
CA GLY A 233 -27.90 -6.59 -7.66
C GLY A 233 -27.83 -6.57 -9.18
N ALA A 234 -26.70 -6.13 -9.74
CA ALA A 234 -26.43 -6.20 -11.18
C ALA A 234 -26.44 -7.65 -11.67
N PHE A 235 -25.86 -8.58 -10.91
CA PHE A 235 -25.89 -9.99 -11.27
C PHE A 235 -27.32 -10.54 -11.34
N THR A 236 -28.12 -10.26 -10.32
CA THR A 236 -29.51 -10.74 -10.21
C THR A 236 -30.39 -10.12 -11.30
N TRP A 237 -30.29 -8.80 -11.49
CA TRP A 237 -31.10 -8.07 -12.45
C TRP A 237 -30.73 -8.39 -13.90
N PHE A 238 -29.45 -8.24 -14.27
CA PHE A 238 -29.05 -8.33 -15.68
C PHE A 238 -28.89 -9.77 -16.17
N PHE A 239 -28.55 -10.72 -15.29
CA PHE A 239 -28.21 -12.07 -15.73
C PHE A 239 -29.22 -13.11 -15.33
N LEU A 240 -29.79 -13.01 -14.12
CA LEU A 240 -30.88 -13.90 -13.72
C LEU A 240 -32.24 -13.39 -14.20
N ASN A 241 -32.34 -12.14 -14.65
CA ASN A 241 -33.60 -11.47 -15.01
C ASN A 241 -34.63 -11.52 -13.86
N PHE A 242 -34.14 -11.44 -12.61
CA PHE A 242 -34.98 -11.35 -11.42
C PHE A 242 -34.87 -9.96 -10.81
N GLU A 243 -35.95 -9.52 -10.18
CA GLU A 243 -35.90 -8.33 -9.34
C GLU A 243 -35.04 -8.63 -8.10
N PRO A 244 -33.93 -7.90 -7.88
CA PRO A 244 -33.11 -8.11 -6.70
C PRO A 244 -33.91 -7.74 -5.46
N ASP A 245 -33.98 -8.67 -4.50
CA ASP A 245 -34.35 -8.32 -3.14
C ASP A 245 -33.21 -7.45 -2.58
N TRP A 246 -33.37 -6.13 -2.65
CA TRP A 246 -32.37 -5.19 -2.19
C TRP A 246 -32.08 -5.32 -0.68
N GLY A 247 -33.03 -5.84 0.11
CA GLY A 247 -32.80 -6.11 1.53
C GLY A 247 -31.79 -7.24 1.71
N ALA A 248 -32.07 -8.41 1.15
CA ALA A 248 -31.15 -9.56 1.18
C ALA A 248 -29.84 -9.27 0.45
N THR A 249 -29.88 -8.60 -0.70
CA THR A 249 -28.70 -8.28 -1.50
C THR A 249 -27.76 -7.31 -0.79
N LEU A 250 -28.29 -6.28 -0.14
CA LEU A 250 -27.51 -5.33 0.66
C LEU A 250 -26.90 -6.03 1.88
N VAL A 251 -27.72 -6.80 2.62
CA VAL A 251 -27.28 -7.46 3.84
C VAL A 251 -26.26 -8.54 3.52
N TYR A 252 -26.53 -9.49 2.63
CA TYR A 252 -25.63 -10.62 2.45
C TYR A 252 -24.51 -10.35 1.44
N GLY A 253 -24.85 -9.74 0.31
CA GLY A 253 -23.88 -9.45 -0.74
C GLY A 253 -22.94 -8.30 -0.39
N GLY A 254 -23.47 -7.22 0.19
CA GLY A 254 -22.70 -6.05 0.60
C GLY A 254 -21.87 -6.28 1.86
N LEU A 255 -22.46 -6.86 2.93
CA LEU A 255 -21.75 -7.02 4.20
C LEU A 255 -20.55 -7.97 4.09
N GLY A 256 -20.58 -8.97 3.22
CA GLY A 256 -19.44 -9.87 3.06
C GLY A 256 -18.18 -9.14 2.59
N TRP A 257 -18.33 -8.30 1.57
CA TRP A 257 -17.24 -7.44 1.09
C TRP A 257 -16.81 -6.39 2.11
N ALA A 258 -17.77 -5.72 2.74
CA ALA A 258 -17.48 -4.73 3.78
C ALA A 258 -16.70 -5.35 4.95
N ALA A 259 -17.15 -6.50 5.46
CA ALA A 259 -16.52 -7.21 6.56
C ALA A 259 -15.10 -7.65 6.19
N ALA A 260 -14.91 -8.26 5.00
CA ALA A 260 -13.60 -8.70 4.52
C ALA A 260 -12.56 -7.58 4.58
N PHE A 261 -12.87 -6.42 4.01
CA PHE A 261 -11.92 -5.31 3.93
C PHE A 261 -11.83 -4.48 5.20
N MET A 262 -12.89 -4.40 6.00
CA MET A 262 -12.78 -3.82 7.34
C MET A 262 -11.83 -4.62 8.21
N ILE A 263 -11.91 -5.95 8.19
CA ILE A 263 -11.01 -6.84 8.93
C ILE A 263 -9.57 -6.69 8.41
N ALA A 264 -9.38 -6.69 7.08
CA ALA A 264 -8.06 -6.46 6.46
C ALA A 264 -7.46 -5.08 6.82
N ASN A 265 -8.30 -4.05 6.96
CA ASN A 265 -7.84 -2.70 7.33
C ASN A 265 -7.56 -2.54 8.83
N LEU A 266 -8.24 -3.30 9.68
CA LEU A 266 -8.08 -3.30 11.12
C LEU A 266 -6.82 -4.05 11.54
N PHE A 267 -6.59 -5.22 10.96
CA PHE A 267 -5.49 -6.10 11.35
C PHE A 267 -4.36 -6.12 10.30
N LYS A 268 -3.10 -6.11 10.74
CA LYS A 268 -1.93 -6.29 9.86
C LYS A 268 -1.67 -7.77 9.60
N LEU A 269 -2.61 -8.44 8.97
CA LEU A 269 -2.51 -9.89 8.74
C LEU A 269 -1.55 -10.20 7.57
N PRO A 270 -0.84 -11.34 7.59
CA PRO A 270 -0.12 -11.82 6.42
C PRO A 270 -1.11 -12.14 5.28
N GLY A 271 -0.63 -12.10 4.04
CA GLY A 271 -1.43 -12.32 2.83
C GLY A 271 -2.28 -13.58 2.87
N TRP A 272 -1.70 -14.72 3.26
CA TRP A 272 -2.44 -15.98 3.33
C TRP A 272 -3.63 -15.95 4.30
N LEU A 273 -3.47 -15.26 5.45
CA LEU A 273 -4.52 -15.14 6.45
C LEU A 273 -5.58 -14.12 6.01
N MET A 274 -5.19 -13.05 5.31
CA MET A 274 -6.13 -12.13 4.67
C MET A 274 -6.99 -12.85 3.63
N THR A 275 -6.40 -13.74 2.83
CA THR A 275 -7.13 -14.56 1.85
C THR A 275 -8.15 -15.47 2.52
N ILE A 276 -7.77 -16.23 3.55
CA ILE A 276 -8.71 -17.11 4.27
C ILE A 276 -9.85 -16.29 4.89
N THR A 277 -9.51 -15.17 5.53
CA THR A 277 -10.49 -14.31 6.19
C THR A 277 -11.46 -13.68 5.19
N THR A 278 -10.97 -13.26 4.03
CA THR A 278 -11.79 -12.72 2.94
C THR A 278 -12.70 -13.80 2.36
N ALA A 279 -12.17 -15.01 2.11
CA ALA A 279 -12.97 -16.12 1.62
C ALA A 279 -14.11 -16.46 2.60
N ALA A 280 -13.82 -16.52 3.89
CA ALA A 280 -14.83 -16.75 4.93
C ALA A 280 -15.86 -15.61 5.00
N ALA A 281 -15.42 -14.36 4.95
CA ALA A 281 -16.29 -13.19 4.99
C ALA A 281 -17.19 -13.07 3.75
N LEU A 282 -16.76 -13.56 2.59
CA LEU A 282 -17.59 -13.65 1.39
C LEU A 282 -18.55 -14.84 1.43
N TRP A 283 -18.06 -16.01 1.84
CA TRP A 283 -18.84 -17.24 1.84
C TRP A 283 -19.95 -17.23 2.90
N LEU A 284 -19.66 -16.80 4.13
CA LEU A 284 -20.57 -16.95 5.26
C LEU A 284 -21.89 -16.18 5.11
N PRO A 285 -21.91 -14.90 4.68
CA PRO A 285 -23.17 -14.18 4.44
C PRO A 285 -23.98 -14.79 3.29
N LEU A 286 -23.32 -15.24 2.22
CA LEU A 286 -24.01 -15.90 1.10
C LEU A 286 -24.58 -17.26 1.48
N TYR A 287 -23.85 -18.03 2.29
CA TYR A 287 -24.35 -19.26 2.90
C TYR A 287 -25.59 -18.97 3.74
N GLN A 288 -25.53 -17.96 4.62
CA GLN A 288 -26.66 -17.58 5.46
C GLN A 288 -27.88 -17.15 4.64
N ALA A 289 -27.68 -16.40 3.55
CA ALA A 289 -28.73 -15.99 2.63
C ALA A 289 -29.52 -17.18 2.07
N ILE A 290 -28.81 -18.27 1.74
CA ILE A 290 -29.41 -19.51 1.24
C ILE A 290 -30.19 -20.21 2.36
N GLN A 291 -29.63 -20.28 3.57
CA GLN A 291 -30.31 -20.91 4.71
C GLN A 291 -31.61 -20.21 5.11
N VAL A 292 -31.70 -18.88 4.95
CA VAL A 292 -32.92 -18.12 5.27
C VAL A 292 -33.91 -18.02 4.11
N GLY A 293 -33.61 -18.63 2.95
CA GLY A 293 -34.50 -18.65 1.80
C GLY A 293 -34.50 -17.37 0.95
N THR A 294 -33.48 -16.51 1.10
CA THR A 294 -33.28 -15.30 0.27
C THR A 294 -31.94 -15.38 -0.49
N PRO A 295 -31.75 -16.38 -1.38
CA PRO A 295 -30.48 -16.60 -2.04
C PRO A 295 -30.12 -15.43 -2.98
N VAL A 296 -28.91 -14.91 -2.82
CA VAL A 296 -28.32 -13.93 -3.75
C VAL A 296 -27.72 -14.63 -4.98
N ILE A 297 -27.43 -15.92 -4.84
CA ILE A 297 -26.88 -16.79 -5.87
C ILE A 297 -27.64 -18.12 -5.83
N TYR A 298 -28.03 -18.63 -6.99
CA TYR A 298 -28.93 -19.76 -7.12
C TYR A 298 -28.17 -21.03 -7.48
N PHE A 299 -28.57 -22.14 -6.85
CA PHE A 299 -27.99 -23.46 -7.05
C PHE A 299 -29.11 -24.44 -7.39
N ARG A 300 -28.81 -25.46 -8.20
CA ARG A 300 -29.78 -26.52 -8.51
C ARG A 300 -29.93 -27.48 -7.35
N THR A 301 -28.81 -27.82 -6.72
CA THR A 301 -28.76 -28.70 -5.55
C THR A 301 -28.04 -27.99 -4.40
N PRO A 302 -28.73 -27.05 -3.71
CA PRO A 302 -28.10 -26.17 -2.72
C PRO A 302 -27.39 -26.93 -1.59
N GLU A 303 -27.85 -28.13 -1.22
CA GLU A 303 -27.20 -28.95 -0.19
C GLU A 303 -25.75 -29.33 -0.51
N VAL A 304 -25.43 -29.53 -1.80
CA VAL A 304 -24.10 -29.98 -2.25
C VAL A 304 -23.32 -28.83 -2.88
N GLU A 305 -23.98 -28.04 -3.74
CA GLU A 305 -23.36 -26.99 -4.55
C GLU A 305 -22.87 -25.80 -3.72
N VAL A 306 -23.44 -25.58 -2.54
CA VAL A 306 -22.96 -24.52 -1.63
C VAL A 306 -21.55 -24.81 -1.11
N TYR A 307 -21.17 -26.07 -0.97
CA TYR A 307 -19.80 -26.42 -0.56
C TYR A 307 -18.89 -26.65 -1.76
N SER A 308 -19.40 -27.22 -2.84
CA SER A 308 -18.59 -27.57 -4.02
C SER A 308 -18.40 -26.43 -5.02
N LEU A 309 -19.26 -25.39 -5.01
CA LEU A 309 -19.18 -24.25 -5.93
C LEU A 309 -19.00 -22.91 -5.19
N LEU A 310 -19.85 -22.59 -4.21
CA LEU A 310 -19.79 -21.27 -3.54
C LEU A 310 -18.48 -21.07 -2.78
N LEU A 311 -18.00 -22.09 -2.06
CA LEU A 311 -16.76 -22.01 -1.31
C LEU A 311 -15.53 -21.84 -2.24
N PRO A 312 -15.32 -22.68 -3.28
CA PRO A 312 -14.27 -22.43 -4.26
C PRO A 312 -14.36 -21.06 -4.93
N MET A 313 -15.56 -20.61 -5.28
CA MET A 313 -15.78 -19.28 -5.86
C MET A 313 -15.26 -18.18 -4.91
N ALA A 314 -15.66 -18.21 -3.63
CA ALA A 314 -15.19 -17.25 -2.62
C ALA A 314 -13.66 -17.32 -2.42
N VAL A 315 -13.07 -18.52 -2.43
CA VAL A 315 -11.62 -18.71 -2.33
C VAL A 315 -10.89 -18.11 -3.54
N ILE A 316 -11.35 -18.36 -4.77
CA ILE A 316 -10.74 -17.82 -5.99
C ILE A 316 -10.81 -16.29 -5.99
N MET A 317 -11.95 -15.71 -5.61
CA MET A 317 -12.09 -14.26 -5.47
C MET A 317 -11.14 -13.68 -4.43
N ALA A 318 -11.04 -14.32 -3.26
CA ALA A 318 -10.14 -13.89 -2.20
C ALA A 318 -8.65 -14.01 -2.60
N VAL A 319 -8.28 -15.05 -3.36
CA VAL A 319 -6.94 -15.20 -3.93
C VAL A 319 -6.65 -14.07 -4.91
N GLY A 320 -7.60 -13.74 -5.80
CA GLY A 320 -7.45 -12.61 -6.73
C GLY A 320 -7.30 -11.27 -6.01
N ALA A 321 -8.11 -11.02 -4.98
CA ALA A 321 -8.08 -9.80 -4.18
C ALA A 321 -6.74 -9.59 -3.44
N HIS A 322 -6.11 -10.68 -2.99
CA HIS A 322 -4.89 -10.67 -2.17
C HIS A 322 -3.66 -11.25 -2.87
N PHE A 323 -3.68 -11.36 -4.20
CA PHE A 323 -2.65 -12.07 -4.98
C PHE A 323 -1.23 -11.54 -4.72
N GLN A 324 -1.05 -10.22 -4.69
CA GLN A 324 0.26 -9.61 -4.43
C GLN A 324 0.78 -9.92 -3.03
N ALA A 325 -0.09 -9.86 -2.01
CA ALA A 325 0.28 -10.18 -0.63
C ALA A 325 0.64 -11.66 -0.49
N LEU A 326 -0.11 -12.56 -1.14
CA LEU A 326 0.21 -13.99 -1.23
C LEU A 326 1.57 -14.23 -1.89
N LEU A 327 1.84 -13.55 -3.00
CA LEU A 327 3.12 -13.66 -3.70
C LEU A 327 4.28 -13.17 -2.83
N ALA A 328 4.10 -12.06 -2.10
CA ALA A 328 5.10 -11.53 -1.18
C ALA A 328 5.40 -12.53 -0.04
N ASP A 329 4.37 -13.12 0.57
CA ASP A 329 4.50 -14.16 1.59
C ASP A 329 5.23 -15.40 1.05
N PHE A 330 4.86 -15.85 -0.15
CA PHE A 330 5.48 -16.98 -0.82
C PHE A 330 6.97 -16.75 -1.09
N LEU A 331 7.32 -15.58 -1.61
CA LEU A 331 8.72 -15.19 -1.85
C LEU A 331 9.51 -15.04 -0.55
N ALA A 332 8.88 -14.57 0.54
CA ALA A 332 9.49 -14.54 1.86
C ALA A 332 9.81 -15.95 2.38
N LEU A 333 8.88 -16.90 2.20
CA LEU A 333 9.07 -18.30 2.57
C LEU A 333 10.22 -18.95 1.78
N ILE A 334 10.30 -18.71 0.46
CA ILE A 334 11.42 -19.21 -0.37
C ILE A 334 12.76 -18.66 0.13
N ARG A 335 12.84 -17.35 0.42
CA ARG A 335 14.06 -16.72 0.93
C ARG A 335 14.48 -17.32 2.26
N TRP A 336 13.53 -17.53 3.18
CA TRP A 336 13.77 -18.19 4.45
C TRP A 336 14.29 -19.62 4.26
N GLY A 337 13.65 -20.41 3.38
CA GLY A 337 14.08 -21.77 3.06
C GLY A 337 15.51 -21.84 2.52
N ARG A 338 15.88 -20.92 1.61
CA ARG A 338 17.25 -20.80 1.08
C ARG A 338 18.27 -20.44 2.18
N ALA A 339 17.94 -19.50 3.05
CA ALA A 339 18.81 -19.11 4.16
C ALA A 339 19.02 -20.26 5.17
N GLN A 340 17.96 -21.02 5.49
CA GLN A 340 18.06 -22.19 6.34
C GLN A 340 18.90 -23.30 5.71
N TRP A 341 18.75 -23.52 4.40
CA TRP A 341 19.55 -24.51 3.68
C TRP A 341 21.04 -24.14 3.64
N GLN A 342 21.38 -22.87 3.44
CA GLN A 342 22.76 -22.39 3.50
C GLN A 342 23.37 -22.56 4.90
N ARG A 343 22.60 -22.33 5.97
CA ARG A 343 23.06 -22.58 7.35
C ARG A 343 23.29 -24.05 7.67
N ARG A 344 22.57 -24.95 6.99
CA ARG A 344 22.70 -26.40 7.17
C ARG A 344 23.81 -27.04 6.34
N ARG A 345 24.41 -26.34 5.38
CA ARG A 345 25.58 -26.86 4.65
C ARG A 345 26.73 -27.01 5.66
N PRO A 346 27.16 -28.24 5.99
CA PRO A 346 28.22 -28.44 6.97
C PRO A 346 29.50 -27.74 6.48
N ALA A 347 30.20 -27.07 7.40
CA ALA A 347 31.47 -26.37 7.13
C ALA A 347 32.59 -27.31 6.62
N SER A 348 32.34 -28.61 6.54
CA SER A 348 33.28 -29.66 6.14
C SER A 348 33.75 -29.59 4.68
N GLN A 349 33.24 -28.67 3.85
CA GLN A 349 33.79 -28.40 2.52
C GLN A 349 34.78 -27.24 2.46
N SER A 350 34.88 -26.40 3.51
CA SER A 350 35.82 -25.27 3.51
C SER A 350 37.23 -25.66 3.96
N THR A 351 37.40 -26.75 4.70
CA THR A 351 38.72 -27.22 5.13
C THR A 351 39.43 -28.06 4.06
N ALA A 352 38.69 -28.81 3.23
CA ALA A 352 39.29 -29.69 2.23
C ALA A 352 39.99 -28.97 1.05
N SER A 353 39.69 -27.69 0.78
CA SER A 353 40.38 -26.95 -0.30
C SER A 353 41.66 -26.24 0.14
N ASN A 354 41.86 -25.98 1.43
CA ASN A 354 43.09 -25.35 1.93
C ASN A 354 44.21 -26.38 2.15
N ASP A 355 43.89 -27.63 2.48
CA ASP A 355 44.92 -28.67 2.65
C ASP A 355 45.55 -29.08 1.31
N GLN A 356 44.81 -29.02 0.19
CA GLN A 356 45.38 -29.34 -1.14
C GLN A 356 46.33 -28.27 -1.69
N THR A 357 46.31 -27.04 -1.16
CA THR A 357 47.28 -26.00 -1.56
C THR A 357 48.54 -26.00 -0.68
N ALA A 358 48.48 -26.60 0.51
CA ALA A 358 49.64 -26.73 1.40
C ALA A 358 50.60 -27.86 0.96
N ASP A 359 50.10 -28.93 0.34
CA ASP A 359 50.92 -30.03 -0.18
C ASP A 359 51.58 -29.75 -1.55
N GLN A 360 51.36 -28.57 -2.14
CA GLN A 360 51.99 -28.13 -3.40
C GLN A 360 53.08 -27.06 -3.22
N MET A 361 53.43 -26.72 -1.97
CA MET A 361 54.61 -25.92 -1.62
C MET A 361 55.57 -26.78 -0.82
#